data_AF-A0A7V9B7R5-F1
#
_entry.id   AF-A0A7V9B7R5-F1
#
_cell.length_a   1.000
_cell.length_b   1.000
_cell.length_c   1.000
_cell.angle_alpha   90.00
_cell.angle_beta   90.00
_cell.angle_gamma   90.00
#
_symmetry.space_group_name_H-M   'P 1'
#
loop_
_entity.id
_entity.type
_entity.pdbx_description
1 polymer ?
#
loop_
_entity_poly.entity_id
_entity_poly.type
_entity_poly.pdbx_seq_one_letter_code
_entity_poly.pdbx_strand_id
1 'polypeptide(L)'
;MAVDALQDIRSRLLPMLQAAALQYQNRVPSGYPVVTDNPEAGTMGLEIDPSHALFIVEDGEGLSARMYRRAPRTDTRSSSGRQKHGGAPFSDSRPLSADVSDQELRNLIAELMSWYNNQPGLLYITDE
;
A
#
# COMPACT_ATOMS: atom_id res chain seq x y z
N MET A 1 7.39 25.30 -0.01
CA MET A 1 7.43 24.74 -1.38
C MET A 1 7.10 23.25 -1.38
N ALA A 2 7.87 22.37 -0.73
CA ALA A 2 7.58 20.93 -0.72
C ALA A 2 6.41 20.54 0.24
N VAL A 3 6.36 21.11 1.44
CA VAL A 3 5.20 21.00 2.35
C VAL A 3 3.88 21.46 1.70
N ASP A 4 3.93 22.52 0.89
CA ASP A 4 2.74 23.02 0.18
C ASP A 4 2.26 22.02 -0.89
N ALA A 5 3.19 21.35 -1.56
CA ALA A 5 2.88 20.30 -2.54
C ALA A 5 2.28 19.05 -1.86
N LEU A 6 2.80 18.65 -0.69
CA LEU A 6 2.20 17.56 0.08
C LEU A 6 0.80 17.90 0.56
N GLN A 7 0.54 19.16 0.98
CA GLN A 7 -0.80 19.60 1.38
C GLN A 7 -1.77 19.63 0.20
N ASP A 8 -1.31 20.03 -1.00
CA ASP A 8 -2.14 19.96 -2.21
C ASP A 8 -2.51 18.50 -2.54
N ILE A 9 -1.51 17.62 -2.60
CA ILE A 9 -1.74 16.19 -2.82
C ILE A 9 -2.66 15.61 -1.75
N ARG A 10 -2.48 16.00 -0.49
CA ARG A 10 -3.31 15.55 0.64
C ARG A 10 -4.79 15.83 0.39
N SER A 11 -5.13 17.04 -0.06
CA SER A 11 -6.52 17.43 -0.31
C SER A 11 -7.22 16.53 -1.34
N ARG A 12 -6.45 15.99 -2.30
CA ARG A 12 -6.93 15.13 -3.38
C ARG A 12 -6.88 13.65 -3.01
N LEU A 13 -5.77 13.22 -2.40
CA LEU A 13 -5.46 11.82 -2.09
C LEU A 13 -6.21 11.30 -0.86
N LEU A 14 -6.36 12.10 0.19
CA LEU A 14 -6.94 11.64 1.46
C LEU A 14 -8.36 11.06 1.29
N PRO A 15 -9.30 11.69 0.54
CA PRO A 15 -10.60 11.09 0.27
C PRO A 15 -10.51 9.75 -0.48
N MET A 16 -9.53 9.59 -1.37
CA MET A 16 -9.32 8.34 -2.11
C MET A 16 -8.82 7.22 -1.18
N LEU A 17 -7.90 7.53 -0.26
CA LEU A 17 -7.41 6.59 0.75
C LEU A 17 -8.52 6.16 1.71
N GLN A 18 -9.37 7.10 2.14
CA GLN A 18 -10.53 6.80 2.99
C GLN A 18 -11.55 5.89 2.27
N ALA A 19 -11.81 6.15 0.99
CA ALA A 19 -12.69 5.30 0.20
C ALA A 19 -12.13 3.88 0.04
N ALA A 20 -10.82 3.75 -0.22
CA ALA A 20 -10.15 2.46 -0.27
C ALA A 20 -10.20 1.75 1.10
N ALA A 21 -9.91 2.46 2.19
CA ALA A 21 -9.98 1.91 3.54
C ALA A 21 -11.38 1.35 3.86
N LEU A 22 -12.44 2.09 3.51
CA LEU A 22 -13.81 1.63 3.69
C LEU A 22 -14.10 0.33 2.93
N GLN A 23 -13.58 0.20 1.71
CA GLN A 23 -13.73 -1.02 0.91
C GLN A 23 -13.05 -2.25 1.54
N TYR A 24 -11.97 -2.04 2.30
CA TYR A 24 -11.17 -3.12 2.89
C TYR A 24 -11.49 -3.41 4.37
N GLN A 25 -12.28 -2.58 5.04
CA GLN A 25 -12.57 -2.66 6.48
C GLN A 25 -12.97 -4.07 6.96
N ASN A 26 -13.70 -4.84 6.14
CA ASN A 26 -14.16 -6.19 6.49
C ASN A 26 -13.38 -7.33 5.80
N ARG A 27 -12.27 -7.01 5.13
CA ARG A 27 -11.48 -7.96 4.31
C ARG A 27 -10.07 -8.19 4.85
N VAL A 28 -9.67 -7.40 5.84
CA VAL A 28 -8.31 -7.35 6.37
C VAL A 28 -8.27 -7.72 7.86
N PRO A 29 -7.09 -8.00 8.43
CA PRO A 29 -6.97 -8.33 9.85
C PRO A 29 -7.42 -7.19 10.78
N SER A 30 -7.72 -7.53 12.03
CA SER A 30 -8.04 -6.53 13.06
C SER A 30 -6.91 -5.50 13.19
N GLY A 31 -7.30 -4.24 13.40
CA GLY A 31 -6.37 -3.09 13.42
C GLY A 31 -6.05 -2.50 12.05
N TYR A 32 -6.58 -3.09 10.97
CA TYR A 32 -6.43 -2.59 9.60
C TYR A 32 -7.82 -2.39 8.95
N PRO A 33 -7.92 -1.62 7.85
CA PRO A 33 -6.87 -0.81 7.24
C PRO A 33 -6.61 0.48 8.03
N VAL A 34 -5.39 1.00 7.96
CA VAL A 34 -4.98 2.24 8.64
C VAL A 34 -4.70 3.32 7.60
N VAL A 35 -5.36 4.46 7.73
CA VAL A 35 -5.02 5.66 6.97
C VAL A 35 -4.10 6.52 7.83
N THR A 36 -2.91 6.81 7.33
CA THR A 36 -1.97 7.75 7.95
C THR A 36 -2.13 9.11 7.28
N ASP A 37 -2.34 10.15 8.07
CA ASP A 37 -2.42 11.53 7.61
C ASP A 37 -1.59 12.40 8.57
N ASN A 38 -0.27 12.46 8.32
CA ASN A 38 0.64 13.26 9.11
C ASN A 38 1.56 14.09 8.20
N PRO A 39 1.01 15.12 7.53
CA PRO A 39 1.78 15.98 6.65
C PRO A 39 2.88 16.76 7.38
N GLU A 40 2.74 17.00 8.70
CA GLU A 40 3.78 17.65 9.51
C GLU A 40 5.03 16.77 9.66
N ALA A 41 4.84 15.45 9.72
CA ALA A 41 5.92 14.47 9.65
C ALA A 41 6.29 14.08 8.21
N GLY A 42 5.74 14.77 7.20
CA GLY A 42 6.01 14.52 5.79
C GLY A 42 5.49 13.19 5.27
N THR A 43 4.45 12.60 5.89
CA THR A 43 3.96 11.27 5.49
C THR A 43 2.44 11.16 5.48
N MET A 44 1.92 10.53 4.44
CA MET A 44 0.51 10.14 4.38
C MET A 44 0.34 8.87 3.57
N GLY A 45 -0.68 8.06 3.84
CA GLY A 45 -0.80 6.78 3.15
C GLY A 45 -1.90 5.87 3.67
N LEU A 46 -1.88 4.64 3.16
CA LEU A 46 -2.79 3.56 3.50
C LEU A 46 -2.00 2.29 3.74
N GLU A 47 -2.22 1.67 4.90
CA GLU A 47 -1.83 0.30 5.18
C GLU A 47 -3.07 -0.58 5.10
N ILE A 48 -3.09 -1.51 4.14
CA ILE A 48 -4.18 -2.49 4.01
C ILE A 48 -3.98 -3.64 5.00
N ASP A 49 -2.73 -4.05 5.21
CA ASP A 49 -2.32 -5.02 6.23
C ASP A 49 -0.83 -4.78 6.59
N PRO A 50 -0.24 -5.50 7.57
CA PRO A 50 1.17 -5.33 7.94
C PRO A 50 2.19 -5.58 6.81
N SER A 51 1.73 -6.03 5.65
CA SER A 51 2.54 -6.46 4.52
C SER A 51 2.20 -5.72 3.22
N HIS A 52 1.22 -4.82 3.22
CA HIS A 52 0.77 -4.04 2.06
C HIS A 52 0.46 -2.62 2.49
N ALA A 53 1.32 -1.71 2.08
CA ALA A 53 1.16 -0.30 2.36
C ALA A 53 1.60 0.57 1.18
N LEU A 54 0.97 1.72 1.05
CA LEU A 54 1.37 2.81 0.19
C LEU A 54 1.52 4.06 1.05
N PHE A 55 2.68 4.70 0.97
CA PHE A 55 2.93 5.99 1.59
C PHE A 55 3.42 6.99 0.56
N ILE A 56 2.91 8.20 0.61
CA ILE A 56 3.52 9.37 0.00
C ILE A 56 4.37 10.02 1.09
N VAL A 57 5.66 10.15 0.81
CA VAL A 57 6.64 10.68 1.74
C VAL A 57 7.33 11.87 1.11
N GLU A 58 7.39 12.97 1.84
CA GLU A 58 8.27 14.09 1.58
C GLU A 58 9.60 13.84 2.27
N ASP A 59 10.68 13.79 1.50
CA ASP A 59 12.04 13.77 2.01
C ASP A 59 12.85 14.95 1.45
N GLY A 60 14.11 15.07 1.85
CA GLY A 60 14.98 16.17 1.44
C GLY A 60 15.24 16.24 -0.07
N GLU A 61 14.92 15.19 -0.84
CA GLU A 61 15.10 15.13 -2.30
C GLU A 61 13.78 15.41 -3.05
N GLY A 62 12.64 15.32 -2.38
CA GLY A 62 11.33 15.67 -2.92
C GLY A 62 10.22 14.74 -2.43
N LEU A 63 9.16 14.64 -3.23
CA LEU A 63 8.08 13.71 -2.96
C LEU A 63 8.39 12.34 -3.56
N SER A 64 8.10 11.29 -2.79
CA SER A 64 8.22 9.90 -3.24
C SER A 64 6.99 9.09 -2.85
N ALA A 65 6.59 8.17 -3.72
CA ALA A 65 5.61 7.14 -3.41
C ALA A 65 6.37 5.86 -3.01
N ARG A 66 6.21 5.44 -1.76
CA ARG A 66 6.79 4.23 -1.19
C ARG A 66 5.74 3.15 -1.09
N MET A 67 5.97 2.05 -1.79
CA MET A 67 5.08 0.89 -1.77
C MET A 67 5.77 -0.29 -1.09
N TYR A 68 5.15 -0.74 -0.01
CA TYR A 68 5.55 -1.95 0.69
C TYR A 68 4.56 -3.05 0.33
N ARG A 69 5.07 -4.17 -0.15
CA ARG A 69 4.26 -5.38 -0.42
C ARG A 69 5.05 -6.63 -0.04
N ARG A 70 4.38 -7.77 0.07
CA ARG A 70 5.06 -9.07 0.03
C ARG A 70 4.96 -9.70 -1.34
N ALA A 71 6.11 -10.13 -1.87
CA ALA A 71 6.14 -10.96 -3.07
C ALA A 71 5.66 -12.38 -2.71
N PRO A 72 4.75 -12.97 -3.50
CA PRO A 72 4.36 -14.36 -3.32
C PRO A 72 5.58 -15.27 -3.51
N ARG A 73 5.69 -16.33 -2.69
CA ARG A 73 6.74 -17.34 -2.88
C ARG A 73 6.38 -18.16 -4.12
N THR A 74 7.27 -18.20 -5.11
CA THR A 74 7.08 -18.92 -6.38
C THR A 74 7.66 -20.34 -6.37
N ASP A 75 8.24 -20.78 -5.26
CA ASP A 75 8.81 -22.12 -5.05
C ASP A 75 7.78 -23.05 -4.38
N THR A 76 7.53 -24.20 -5.02
CA THR A 76 6.55 -25.24 -4.65
C THR A 76 6.84 -25.94 -3.31
N ARG A 77 8.05 -25.85 -2.75
CA ARG A 77 8.41 -26.35 -1.41
C ARG A 77 8.20 -25.29 -0.33
N SER A 78 8.33 -24.02 -0.68
CA SER A 78 8.11 -22.86 0.18
C SER A 78 6.63 -22.54 0.46
N SER A 79 5.72 -23.12 -0.31
CA SER A 79 4.26 -23.02 -0.19
C SER A 79 3.66 -23.84 0.98
N SER A 80 4.47 -24.62 1.70
CA SER A 80 4.03 -25.48 2.81
C SER A 80 3.60 -24.73 4.09
N GLY A 81 3.64 -23.39 4.10
CA GLY A 81 3.20 -22.56 5.23
C GLY A 81 1.76 -22.06 5.05
N ARG A 82 0.85 -22.45 5.96
CA ARG A 82 -0.59 -22.08 5.99
C ARG A 82 -0.89 -20.59 6.23
N GLN A 83 0.07 -19.67 6.05
CA GLN A 83 -0.05 -18.29 6.50
C GLN A 83 0.28 -17.27 5.41
N LYS A 84 -0.60 -16.26 5.29
CA LYS A 84 -0.47 -15.09 4.39
C LYS A 84 0.84 -14.30 4.58
N HIS A 85 1.53 -14.52 5.70
CA HIS A 85 2.70 -13.76 6.15
C HIS A 85 4.05 -14.35 5.70
N GLY A 86 4.07 -15.30 4.77
CA GLY A 86 5.29 -16.05 4.39
C GLY A 86 6.13 -15.45 3.25
N GLY A 87 5.66 -14.41 2.55
CA GLY A 87 6.33 -13.84 1.36
C GLY A 87 7.57 -12.99 1.67
N ALA A 88 8.46 -12.83 0.67
CA ALA A 88 9.63 -11.96 0.78
C ALA A 88 9.19 -10.49 0.79
N PRO A 89 9.71 -9.65 1.70
CA PRO A 89 9.40 -8.23 1.71
C PRO A 89 9.91 -7.59 0.42
N PHE A 90 9.07 -6.78 -0.20
CA PHE A 90 9.40 -5.95 -1.34
C PHE A 90 9.08 -4.50 -0.96
N SER A 91 10.06 -3.63 -1.16
CA SER A 91 9.93 -2.20 -0.98
C SER A 91 10.32 -1.54 -2.30
N ASP A 92 9.46 -0.67 -2.77
CA ASP A 92 9.69 0.15 -3.95
C ASP A 92 9.47 1.62 -3.59
N SER A 93 10.31 2.49 -4.12
CA SER A 93 10.26 3.92 -3.88
C SER A 93 10.40 4.62 -5.22
N ARG A 94 9.35 5.33 -5.62
CA ARG A 94 9.28 5.99 -6.92
C ARG A 94 9.22 7.50 -6.69
N PRO A 95 10.01 8.31 -7.40
CA PRO A 95 9.88 9.76 -7.33
C PRO A 95 8.48 10.16 -7.80
N LEU A 96 7.88 11.12 -7.11
CA LEU A 96 6.56 11.65 -7.42
C LEU A 96 6.70 13.13 -7.79
N SER A 97 6.11 13.52 -8.91
CA SER A 97 6.05 14.94 -9.27
C SER A 97 5.15 15.69 -8.28
N ALA A 98 5.48 16.95 -8.00
CA ALA A 98 4.59 17.83 -7.24
C ALA A 98 3.25 18.05 -7.99
N ASP A 99 3.28 18.02 -9.32
CA ASP A 99 2.11 18.19 -10.19
C ASP A 99 1.45 16.85 -10.56
N VAL A 100 1.61 15.83 -9.71
CA VAL A 100 1.03 14.49 -9.95
C VAL A 100 -0.47 14.58 -10.19
N SER A 101 -0.93 13.91 -11.24
CA SER A 101 -2.34 13.89 -11.60
C SER A 101 -3.16 12.97 -10.67
N ASP A 102 -4.45 13.28 -10.54
CA ASP A 102 -5.38 12.42 -9.79
C ASP A 102 -5.42 10.99 -10.33
N GLN A 103 -5.22 10.82 -11.63
CA GLN A 103 -5.19 9.50 -12.27
C GLN A 103 -3.97 8.70 -11.79
N GLU A 104 -2.80 9.31 -11.69
CA GLU A 104 -1.58 8.65 -11.20
C GLU A 104 -1.72 8.27 -9.72
N LEU A 105 -2.29 9.15 -8.90
CA LEU A 105 -2.59 8.86 -7.50
C LEU A 105 -3.54 7.65 -7.35
N ARG A 106 -4.60 7.60 -8.17
CA ARG A 106 -5.52 6.45 -8.21
C ARG A 106 -4.84 5.19 -8.70
N ASN A 107 -3.93 5.29 -9.66
CA ASN A 107 -3.17 4.14 -10.16
C ASN A 107 -2.29 3.54 -9.05
N LEU A 108 -1.65 4.36 -8.21
CA LEU A 108 -0.87 3.88 -7.06
C LEU A 108 -1.75 3.10 -6.06
N ILE A 109 -2.93 3.63 -5.74
CA ILE A 109 -3.89 2.94 -4.86
C ILE A 109 -4.35 1.63 -5.51
N ALA A 110 -4.71 1.66 -6.79
CA ALA A 110 -5.17 0.49 -7.53
C ALA A 110 -4.08 -0.59 -7.62
N GLU A 111 -2.81 -0.20 -7.77
CA GLU A 111 -1.68 -1.11 -7.76
C GLU A 111 -1.53 -1.81 -6.41
N LEU A 112 -1.59 -1.06 -5.30
CA LEU A 112 -1.59 -1.63 -3.95
C LEU A 112 -2.73 -2.65 -3.76
N MET A 113 -3.94 -2.26 -4.14
CA MET A 113 -5.13 -3.10 -4.05
C MET A 113 -5.01 -4.35 -4.91
N SER A 114 -4.47 -4.22 -6.12
CA SER A 114 -4.23 -5.34 -7.04
C SER A 114 -3.27 -6.35 -6.42
N TRP A 115 -2.16 -5.88 -5.82
CA TRP A 115 -1.21 -6.76 -5.14
C TRP A 115 -1.84 -7.52 -3.98
N TYR A 116 -2.62 -6.83 -3.15
CA TYR A 116 -3.32 -7.46 -2.04
C TYR A 116 -4.33 -8.53 -2.52
N ASN A 117 -5.10 -8.21 -3.56
CA ASN A 117 -6.14 -9.12 -4.07
C ASN A 117 -5.57 -10.33 -4.83
N ASN A 118 -4.42 -10.18 -5.49
CA ASN A 118 -3.78 -11.24 -6.26
C ASN A 118 -2.94 -12.20 -5.42
N GLN A 119 -2.91 -12.03 -4.09
CA GLN A 119 -2.27 -13.02 -3.23
C GLN A 119 -3.06 -14.33 -3.26
N PRO A 120 -2.41 -15.49 -3.45
CA PRO A 120 -3.09 -16.77 -3.37
C PRO A 120 -3.68 -16.94 -1.97
N GLY A 121 -5.01 -16.84 -1.89
CA GLY A 121 -5.75 -17.05 -0.66
C GLY A 121 -5.82 -18.54 -0.38
N LEU A 122 -4.97 -19.03 0.53
CA LEU A 122 -4.91 -20.43 0.99
C LEU A 122 -4.53 -21.44 -0.11
N LEU A 123 -3.38 -22.07 0.05
CA LEU A 123 -3.13 -23.36 -0.59
C LEU A 123 -4.00 -24.39 0.15
N TYR A 124 -5.07 -24.83 -0.48
CA TYR A 124 -5.74 -26.05 -0.05
C TYR A 124 -4.77 -27.21 -0.28
N ILE A 125 -4.24 -27.78 0.81
CA ILE A 125 -3.80 -29.17 0.78
C ILE A 125 -5.10 -29.97 0.67
N THR A 126 -5.43 -30.45 -0.52
CA THR A 126 -6.30 -31.61 -0.65
C THR A 126 -5.48 -32.79 -0.12
N ASP A 127 -5.73 -33.19 1.12
CA ASP A 127 -5.33 -34.51 1.60
C ASP A 127 -6.14 -35.53 0.78
N GLU A 128 -5.44 -36.39 0.04
CA GLU A 128 -5.97 -37.66 -0.49
C GLU A 128 -6.13 -38.69 0.64
#